data_AF-A0A0M2RCC8-F1
#
_entry.id   AF-A0A0M2RCC8-F1
#
_cell.length_a   1.000
_cell.length_b   1.000
_cell.length_c   1.000
_cell.angle_alpha   90.00
_cell.angle_beta   90.00
_cell.angle_gamma   90.00
#
_symmetry.space_group_name_H-M   'P 1'
#
loop_
_entity.id
_entity.type
_entity.pdbx_description
1 polymer ?
#
loop_
_entity_poly.entity_id
_entity_poly.type
_entity_poly.pdbx_seq_one_letter_code
_entity_poly.pdbx_strand_id
1 'polypeptide(L)'
;MTSHASTLSFASATTPSNSTNDPKSIIHQMLMMDEETATPPEDIILAWVLSLPNELDPALAATQLLSQYEGLVDQTNQSTVKTIMFLKQTAEFPRSRLANSPRRGSRCRRKLHS
;
A
#
# COMPACT_ATOMS: atom_id res chain seq x y z
N MET A 1 -20.07 12.09 36.66
CA MET A 1 -18.97 11.99 35.67
C MET A 1 -19.15 10.68 34.94
N THR A 2 -19.74 10.69 33.75
CA THR A 2 -20.10 9.49 32.98
C THR A 2 -19.04 9.24 31.92
N SER A 3 -18.25 8.18 32.10
CA SER A 3 -17.23 7.74 31.16
C SER A 3 -17.91 7.07 29.96
N HIS A 4 -17.90 7.72 28.79
CA HIS A 4 -18.25 7.08 27.53
C HIS A 4 -17.02 6.35 26.99
N ALA A 5 -16.86 5.08 27.37
CA ALA A 5 -15.95 4.17 26.70
C ALA A 5 -16.59 3.77 25.36
N SER A 6 -16.34 4.56 24.32
CA SER A 6 -16.67 4.21 22.94
C SER A 6 -15.85 2.99 22.55
N THR A 7 -16.47 1.82 22.66
CA THR A 7 -15.88 0.55 22.25
C THR A 7 -16.04 0.49 20.74
N LEU A 8 -15.01 0.90 20.00
CA LEU A 8 -14.97 0.76 18.55
C LEU A 8 -14.95 -0.74 18.22
N SER A 9 -16.13 -1.32 17.98
CA SER A 9 -16.28 -2.69 17.52
C SER A 9 -15.97 -2.75 16.02
N PHE A 10 -14.71 -3.05 15.70
CA PHE A 10 -14.24 -3.32 14.33
C PHE A 10 -14.70 -4.69 13.79
N ALA A 11 -15.42 -5.47 14.61
CA ALA A 11 -15.77 -6.84 14.28
C ALA A 11 -17.20 -6.92 13.74
N SER A 12 -17.40 -6.66 12.45
CA SER A 12 -18.44 -7.35 11.68
C SER A 12 -18.21 -7.29 10.18
N ALA A 13 -17.81 -8.46 9.66
CA ALA A 13 -18.27 -9.03 8.40
C ALA A 13 -17.88 -8.33 7.08
N THR A 14 -16.59 -8.09 6.88
CA THR A 14 -16.02 -8.20 5.53
C THR A 14 -15.31 -9.54 5.51
N THR A 15 -15.83 -10.54 4.78
CA THR A 15 -15.07 -11.76 4.51
C THR A 15 -13.73 -11.31 3.93
N PRO A 16 -12.60 -11.50 4.64
CA PRO A 16 -11.33 -11.07 4.09
C PRO A 16 -11.14 -11.89 2.83
N SER A 17 -11.21 -11.22 1.68
CA SER A 17 -10.57 -11.72 0.48
C SER A 17 -9.10 -11.78 0.89
N ASN A 18 -8.68 -12.94 1.38
CA ASN A 18 -7.34 -13.20 1.88
C ASN A 18 -6.41 -13.33 0.67
N SER A 19 -6.50 -12.34 -0.22
CA SER A 19 -5.66 -12.24 -1.39
C SER A 19 -4.26 -11.95 -0.86
N THR A 20 -3.30 -12.74 -1.30
CA THR A 20 -1.89 -12.60 -0.92
C THR A 20 -1.37 -11.18 -1.19
N ASN A 21 -2.02 -10.46 -2.12
CA ASN A 21 -1.66 -9.10 -2.53
C ASN A 21 -2.31 -8.00 -1.69
N ASP A 22 -3.38 -8.28 -0.95
CA ASP A 22 -4.03 -7.34 -0.03
C ASP A 22 -4.22 -7.99 1.35
N PRO A 23 -3.11 -8.16 2.11
CA PRO A 23 -3.17 -8.76 3.44
C PRO A 23 -4.12 -7.97 4.33
N LYS A 24 -4.99 -8.70 5.04
CA LYS A 24 -6.04 -8.13 5.90
C LYS A 24 -7.05 -7.24 5.15
N SER A 25 -7.06 -7.29 3.81
CA SER A 25 -7.97 -6.52 2.97
C SER A 25 -7.88 -4.99 3.22
N ILE A 26 -6.66 -4.49 3.49
CA ILE A 26 -6.39 -3.08 3.84
C ILE A 26 -6.81 -2.15 2.70
N ILE A 27 -6.38 -2.47 1.47
CA ILE A 27 -6.71 -1.66 0.30
C ILE A 27 -8.20 -1.77 0.01
N HIS A 28 -8.76 -2.98 0.04
CA HIS A 28 -10.19 -3.20 -0.12
C HIS A 28 -11.01 -2.33 0.83
N GLN A 29 -10.67 -2.35 2.12
CA GLN A 29 -11.38 -1.60 3.14
C GLN A 29 -11.29 -0.09 2.86
N MET A 30 -10.12 0.43 2.51
CA MET A 30 -9.96 1.84 2.16
C MET A 30 -10.85 2.25 0.98
N LEU A 31 -10.94 1.41 -0.06
CA LEU A 31 -11.76 1.73 -1.24
C LEU A 31 -13.28 1.70 -0.96
N MET A 32 -13.71 0.95 0.06
CA MET A 32 -15.11 0.82 0.45
C MET A 32 -15.52 1.79 1.58
N MET A 33 -14.59 2.56 2.14
CA MET A 33 -14.85 3.50 3.23
C MET A 33 -15.27 4.88 2.71
N ASP A 34 -16.19 5.51 3.45
CA ASP A 34 -16.59 6.89 3.21
C ASP A 34 -15.45 7.87 3.53
N GLU A 35 -15.34 8.95 2.76
CA GLU A 35 -14.25 9.92 2.83
C GLU A 35 -14.06 10.54 4.22
N GLU A 36 -15.16 10.79 4.95
CA GLU A 36 -15.12 11.41 6.29
C GLU A 36 -14.45 10.54 7.37
N THR A 37 -14.44 9.22 7.15
CA THR A 37 -13.88 8.24 8.11
C THR A 37 -12.60 7.60 7.59
N ALA A 38 -12.21 7.94 6.35
CA ALA A 38 -11.06 7.36 5.69
C ALA A 38 -9.76 7.76 6.41
N THR A 39 -8.95 6.74 6.68
CA THR A 39 -7.57 6.96 7.12
C THR A 39 -6.79 7.62 5.97
N PRO A 40 -5.79 8.49 6.23
CA PRO A 40 -4.99 9.09 5.17
C PRO A 40 -4.45 8.05 4.18
N PRO A 41 -4.55 8.28 2.86
CA PRO A 41 -4.08 7.34 1.84
C PRO A 41 -2.61 6.92 2.01
N GLU A 42 -1.76 7.81 2.50
CA GLU A 42 -0.35 7.57 2.77
C GLU A 42 -0.16 6.48 3.85
N ASP A 43 -0.95 6.56 4.93
CA ASP A 43 -0.90 5.61 6.05
C ASP A 43 -1.44 4.24 5.63
N ILE A 44 -2.49 4.24 4.80
CA ILE A 44 -3.05 3.00 4.22
C ILE A 44 -2.01 2.27 3.37
N ILE A 45 -1.32 2.99 2.48
CA ILE A 45 -0.30 2.39 1.61
C ILE A 45 0.88 1.89 2.43
N LEU A 46 1.32 2.64 3.44
CA LEU A 46 2.38 2.20 4.34
C LEU A 46 1.98 0.95 5.12
N ALA A 47 0.79 0.92 5.72
CA ALA A 47 0.26 -0.21 6.46
C ALA A 47 0.12 -1.46 5.58
N TRP A 48 -0.32 -1.28 4.33
CA TRP A 48 -0.40 -2.33 3.32
C TRP A 48 0.98 -2.91 3.00
N VAL A 49 1.96 -2.06 2.62
CA VAL A 49 3.33 -2.51 2.30
C VAL A 49 3.98 -3.26 3.46
N LEU A 50 3.81 -2.76 4.70
CA LEU A 50 4.35 -3.40 5.90
C LEU A 50 3.65 -4.72 6.26
N SER A 51 2.44 -4.95 5.73
CA SER A 51 1.69 -6.19 5.95
C SER A 51 1.94 -7.25 4.87
N LEU A 52 2.65 -6.91 3.78
CA LEU A 52 2.98 -7.86 2.72
C LEU A 52 3.97 -8.93 3.20
N PRO A 53 3.85 -10.19 2.71
CA PRO A 53 4.89 -11.19 2.90
C PRO A 53 6.24 -10.72 2.36
N ASN A 54 7.33 -11.06 3.04
CA ASN A 54 8.68 -10.60 2.68
C ASN A 54 9.09 -10.99 1.26
N GLU A 55 8.63 -12.16 0.81
CA GLU A 55 8.93 -12.73 -0.50
C GLU A 55 8.18 -12.02 -1.63
N LEU A 56 7.08 -11.33 -1.32
CA LEU A 56 6.26 -10.66 -2.32
C LEU A 56 6.82 -9.28 -2.65
N ASP A 57 6.98 -8.99 -3.94
CA ASP A 57 7.35 -7.66 -4.41
C ASP A 57 6.13 -6.72 -4.35
N PRO A 58 6.18 -5.61 -3.58
CA PRO A 58 5.09 -4.65 -3.52
C PRO A 58 4.64 -4.13 -4.89
N ALA A 59 5.56 -3.98 -5.85
CA ALA A 59 5.21 -3.51 -7.19
C ALA A 59 4.33 -4.53 -7.95
N LEU A 60 4.62 -5.83 -7.79
CA LEU A 60 3.83 -6.90 -8.39
C LEU A 60 2.46 -7.01 -7.72
N ALA A 61 2.43 -6.94 -6.38
CA ALA A 61 1.19 -6.92 -5.62
C ALA A 61 0.29 -5.74 -6.03
N ALA A 62 0.87 -4.54 -6.13
CA ALA A 62 0.17 -3.34 -6.59
C ALA A 62 -0.42 -3.51 -8.00
N THR A 63 0.35 -4.10 -8.93
CA THR A 63 -0.12 -4.36 -10.31
C THR A 63 -1.35 -5.28 -10.32
N GLN A 64 -1.33 -6.34 -9.50
CA GLN A 64 -2.46 -7.26 -9.40
C GLN A 64 -3.69 -6.59 -8.78
N LEU A 65 -3.50 -5.75 -7.76
CA LEU A 65 -4.61 -4.99 -7.16
C LEU A 65 -5.21 -3.96 -8.11
N LEU A 66 -4.37 -3.26 -8.87
CA LEU A 66 -4.85 -2.29 -9.86
C LEU A 66 -5.75 -2.95 -10.92
N SER A 67 -5.39 -4.17 -11.36
CA SER A 67 -6.24 -4.95 -12.26
C SER A 67 -7.53 -5.42 -11.59
N GLN A 68 -7.49 -5.79 -10.31
CA GLN A 68 -8.67 -6.24 -9.57
C GLN A 68 -9.69 -5.12 -9.36
N TYR A 69 -9.24 -3.89 -9.14
CA TYR A 69 -10.10 -2.73 -8.88
C TYR A 69 -10.36 -1.87 -10.13
N GLU A 70 -9.94 -2.33 -11.30
CA GLU A 70 -10.22 -1.64 -12.55
C GLU A 70 -11.73 -1.46 -12.74
N GLY A 71 -12.19 -0.21 -12.86
CA GLY A 71 -13.61 0.12 -13.03
C GLY A 71 -14.47 0.10 -11.76
N LEU A 72 -13.93 -0.31 -10.61
CA LEU A 72 -14.63 -0.32 -9.29
C LEU A 72 -14.33 0.93 -8.44
N VAL A 73 -13.34 1.72 -8.82
CA VAL A 73 -12.89 2.89 -8.08
C VAL A 73 -13.90 4.02 -8.22
N ASP A 74 -14.47 4.45 -7.09
CA ASP A 74 -15.23 5.68 -7.02
C ASP A 74 -14.30 6.89 -7.25
N GLN A 75 -14.52 7.59 -8.35
CA GLN A 75 -13.72 8.76 -8.74
C GLN A 75 -14.10 10.03 -7.98
N THR A 76 -15.22 10.01 -7.24
CA THR A 76 -15.67 11.17 -6.47
C THR A 76 -14.92 11.29 -5.15
N ASN A 77 -14.51 10.16 -4.55
CA ASN A 77 -13.75 10.10 -3.30
C ASN A 77 -12.25 10.36 -3.54
N GLN A 78 -11.74 11.51 -3.07
CA GLN A 78 -10.35 11.91 -3.28
C GLN A 78 -9.35 10.97 -2.60
N SER A 79 -9.71 10.40 -1.46
CA SER A 79 -8.86 9.47 -0.70
C SER A 79 -8.68 8.16 -1.46
N THR A 80 -9.75 7.65 -2.07
CA THR A 80 -9.73 6.48 -2.97
C THR A 80 -8.85 6.75 -4.19
N VAL A 81 -9.04 7.89 -4.86
CA VAL A 81 -8.23 8.29 -6.02
C VAL A 81 -6.74 8.36 -5.69
N LYS A 82 -6.37 8.97 -4.55
CA LYS A 82 -4.98 9.05 -4.09
C LYS A 82 -4.39 7.69 -3.76
N THR A 83 -5.16 6.81 -3.12
CA THR A 83 -4.72 5.44 -2.82
C THR A 83 -4.36 4.69 -4.11
N ILE A 84 -5.22 4.79 -5.13
CA ILE A 84 -4.97 4.19 -6.45
C ILE A 84 -3.74 4.82 -7.13
N MET A 85 -3.54 6.14 -6.99
CA MET A 85 -2.35 6.81 -7.51
C MET A 85 -1.07 6.27 -6.86
N PHE A 86 -1.06 6.08 -5.54
CA PHE A 86 0.09 5.49 -4.83
C PHE A 86 0.34 4.04 -5.22
N LEU A 87 -0.71 3.24 -5.48
CA LEU A 87 -0.54 1.89 -6.02
C LEU A 87 0.10 1.91 -7.41
N LYS A 88 -0.31 2.83 -8.30
CA LYS A 88 0.33 3.01 -9.61
C LYS A 88 1.82 3.37 -9.48
N GLN A 89 2.13 4.33 -8.60
CA GLN A 89 3.52 4.69 -8.32
C GLN A 89 4.30 3.49 -7.78
N THR A 90 3.72 2.72 -6.86
CA THR A 90 4.37 1.51 -6.31
C THR A 90 4.66 0.48 -7.41
N ALA A 91 3.71 0.26 -8.32
CA ALA A 91 3.86 -0.66 -9.45
C ALA A 91 5.00 -0.28 -10.41
N GLU A 92 5.34 1.01 -10.53
CA GLU A 92 6.43 1.48 -11.39
C GLU A 92 7.84 1.11 -10.88
N PHE A 93 8.00 0.76 -9.60
CA PHE A 93 9.33 0.52 -8.98
C PHE A 93 9.49 -0.92 -8.45
N PRO A 94 9.53 -1.94 -9.33
CA PRO A 94 9.81 -3.31 -8.89
C PRO A 94 11.20 -3.45 -8.29
N ARG A 95 11.39 -4.42 -7.40
CA ARG A 95 12.66 -4.68 -6.70
C ARG A 95 13.82 -4.88 -7.70
N SER A 96 13.55 -5.49 -8.85
CA SER A 96 14.53 -5.66 -9.93
C SER A 96 15.04 -4.32 -10.50
N ARG A 97 14.15 -3.34 -10.68
CA ARG A 97 14.50 -1.98 -11.14
C ARG A 97 15.34 -1.26 -10.09
N LEU A 98 14.99 -1.40 -8.81
CA LEU A 98 15.72 -0.78 -7.70
C LEU A 98 17.12 -1.39 -7.52
N ALA A 99 17.26 -2.71 -7.68
CA ALA A 99 18.55 -3.40 -7.63
C ALA A 99 19.51 -2.96 -8.75
N ASN A 100 18.96 -2.62 -9.92
CA ASN A 100 19.71 -2.15 -11.08
C ASN A 100 20.03 -0.65 -11.05
N SER A 101 19.50 0.09 -10.07
CA SER A 101 19.87 1.50 -9.88
C SER A 101 21.26 1.58 -9.26
N PRO A 102 22.30 2.02 -9.99
CA PRO A 102 23.63 2.12 -9.42
C PRO A 102 23.56 3.15 -8.30
N ARG A 103 23.79 2.71 -7.06
CA ARG A 103 24.00 3.63 -5.93
C ARG A 103 25.15 4.55 -6.31
N ARG A 104 24.80 5.79 -6.70
CA ARG A 104 25.68 6.85 -7.23
C ARG A 104 26.58 7.39 -6.11
N GLY A 105 27.42 6.51 -5.56
CA GLY A 105 28.32 6.79 -4.44
C GLY A 105 29.40 5.72 -4.22
N SER A 106 29.36 4.58 -4.90
CA SER A 106 30.27 3.46 -4.62
C SER A 106 31.55 3.42 -5.48
N ARG A 107 31.89 4.50 -6.18
CA ARG A 107 33.12 4.57 -6.99
C ARG A 107 33.87 5.88 -6.75
N CYS A 108 34.62 5.94 -5.66
CA CYS A 108 35.95 6.56 -5.62
C CYS A 108 36.65 6.26 -4.29
N ARG A 109 37.02 4.99 -4.06
CA ARG A 109 38.17 4.66 -3.22
C ARG A 109 39.14 3.86 -4.07
N ARG A 110 39.70 4.50 -5.09
CA ARG A 110 40.85 3.95 -5.79
C ARG A 110 42.04 4.07 -4.84
N LYS A 111 42.61 2.92 -4.54
CA LYS A 111 43.75 2.66 -3.67
C LYS A 111 44.87 3.69 -3.89
N LEU A 112 45.19 4.46 -2.84
CA LEU A 112 46.55 4.94 -2.62
C LEU A 112 47.32 3.73 -2.08
N HIS A 113 48.10 3.08 -2.93
CA HIS A 113 49.12 2.15 -2.49
C HIS A 113 50.36 2.37 -3.36
N SER A 114 51.41 2.81 -2.65
CA SER A 114 52.84 2.77 -2.96
C SER A 114 53.34 3.71 -4.05
#